data_AF-A0A1W9Q257-F1
#
_entry.id   AF-A0A1W9Q257-F1
#
_cell.length_a   1.000
_cell.length_b   1.000
_cell.length_c   1.000
_cell.angle_alpha   90.00
_cell.angle_beta   90.00
_cell.angle_gamma   90.00
#
_symmetry.space_group_name_H-M   'P 1'
#
loop_
_entity.id
_entity.type
_entity.pdbx_description
1 polymer ?
#
loop_
_entity_poly.entity_id
_entity_poly.type
_entity_poly.pdbx_seq_one_letter_code
_entity_poly.pdbx_strand_id
1 'polypeptide(L)'
;CEKPLVINPWNLDQLALVEEEYQGKIYTILQLRVHPSLMALKEKIEQDKSGKQYDVLLTYVTSRGPWYHTSWKGSLDKSGGVATNIGIHFFDMLQWLFGKPDAVKVYRSEPKSMSGFVEFERAQVRWFLSVDENDLPVAIEPGKPKTYRSITVDGNEIEFSGGFTDLHTRVYEQTLAGNGFGLDDARLLLLFHG
;
A
#
# COMPACT_ATOMS: atom_id res chain seq x y z
N CYS A 1 2.63 -15.48 1.85
CA CYS A 1 3.43 -14.86 0.78
C CYS A 1 3.70 -13.40 1.16
N GLU A 2 4.87 -12.87 0.80
CA GLU A 2 5.10 -11.42 0.92
C GLU A 2 4.24 -10.62 -0.05
N LYS A 3 4.15 -9.30 0.16
CA LYS A 3 3.49 -8.38 -0.76
C LYS A 3 4.43 -7.96 -1.91
N PRO A 4 3.92 -7.70 -3.13
CA PRO A 4 2.56 -8.01 -3.60
C PRO A 4 2.34 -9.52 -3.72
N LEU A 5 1.14 -10.01 -3.42
CA LEU A 5 0.83 -11.44 -3.48
C LEU A 5 1.05 -12.00 -4.90
N VAL A 6 0.63 -11.23 -5.91
CA VAL A 6 0.92 -11.44 -7.33
C VAL A 6 1.13 -10.08 -7.99
N ILE A 7 1.82 -10.06 -9.13
CA ILE A 7 1.96 -8.86 -9.95
C ILE A 7 0.71 -8.63 -10.79
N ASN A 8 0.22 -9.70 -11.43
CA ASN A 8 -0.90 -9.61 -12.36
C ASN A 8 -2.22 -10.06 -11.72
N PRO A 9 -3.32 -9.29 -11.84
CA PRO A 9 -4.60 -9.60 -11.18
C PRO A 9 -5.18 -10.96 -11.53
N TRP A 10 -5.10 -11.37 -12.80
CA TRP A 10 -5.63 -12.66 -13.27
C TRP A 10 -4.93 -13.87 -12.63
N ASN A 11 -3.74 -13.69 -12.04
CA ASN A 11 -3.10 -14.77 -11.30
C ASN A 11 -3.81 -15.07 -9.96
N LEU A 12 -4.58 -14.12 -9.40
CA LEU A 12 -5.37 -14.39 -8.19
C LEU A 12 -6.51 -15.38 -8.47
N ASP A 13 -7.15 -15.29 -9.64
CA ASP A 13 -8.19 -16.24 -10.03
C ASP A 13 -7.63 -17.66 -10.12
N GLN A 14 -6.42 -17.82 -10.67
CA GLN A 14 -5.73 -19.10 -10.72
C GLN A 14 -5.37 -19.63 -9.32
N LEU A 15 -4.92 -18.75 -8.41
CA LEU A 15 -4.64 -19.14 -7.03
C LEU A 15 -5.91 -19.56 -6.28
N ALA A 16 -7.05 -18.93 -6.55
CA ALA A 16 -8.33 -19.32 -5.95
C ALA A 16 -8.74 -20.74 -6.34
N LEU A 17 -8.57 -21.11 -7.62
CA LEU A 17 -8.80 -22.48 -8.08
C LEU A 17 -7.89 -23.49 -7.36
N VAL A 18 -6.63 -23.13 -7.11
CA VAL A 18 -5.67 -23.97 -6.37
C VAL A 18 -6.07 -24.11 -4.90
N GLU A 19 -6.54 -23.04 -4.24
CA GLU A 19 -7.05 -23.14 -2.85
C GLU A 19 -8.23 -24.11 -2.76
N GLU A 20 -9.15 -24.07 -3.72
CA GLU A 20 -10.31 -24.97 -3.78
C GLU A 20 -9.89 -26.43 -3.98
N GLU A 21 -8.91 -26.70 -4.85
CA GLU A 21 -8.45 -28.05 -5.16
C GLU A 21 -7.68 -28.70 -4.00
N TYR A 22 -6.80 -27.95 -3.32
CA TYR A 22 -5.84 -28.50 -2.35
C TYR A 22 -6.22 -28.29 -0.88
N GLN A 23 -7.39 -27.70 -0.59
CA GLN A 23 -7.86 -27.39 0.78
C GLN A 23 -6.88 -26.54 1.62
N GLY A 24 -5.92 -25.89 0.97
CA GLY A 24 -4.97 -24.97 1.57
C GLY A 24 -5.49 -23.54 1.55
N LYS A 25 -4.95 -22.69 2.43
CA LYS A 25 -5.21 -21.25 2.42
C LYS A 25 -3.93 -20.47 2.13
N ILE A 26 -4.05 -19.47 1.27
CA ILE A 26 -3.02 -18.56 0.82
C ILE A 26 -3.22 -17.25 1.56
N TYR A 27 -2.22 -16.89 2.36
CA TYR A 27 -2.21 -15.65 3.10
C TYR A 27 -1.12 -14.69 2.58
N THR A 28 -1.34 -13.39 2.75
CA THR A 28 -0.40 -12.33 2.39
C THR A 28 -0.09 -11.40 3.56
N ILE A 29 1.04 -10.70 3.48
CA ILE A 29 1.48 -9.72 4.48
C ILE A 29 0.89 -8.35 4.14
N LEU A 30 -0.18 -7.96 4.85
CA LEU A 30 -0.81 -6.63 4.81
C LEU A 30 -0.65 -5.94 6.16
N GLN A 31 0.59 -5.68 6.55
CA GLN A 31 0.96 -5.31 7.90
C GLN A 31 0.43 -3.94 8.36
N LEU A 32 0.03 -3.06 7.42
CA LEU A 32 -0.59 -1.78 7.80
C LEU A 32 -2.00 -1.96 8.38
N ARG A 33 -2.71 -3.04 8.05
CA ARG A 33 -4.04 -3.33 8.60
C ARG A 33 -4.03 -3.72 10.08
N VAL A 34 -2.86 -4.08 10.62
CA VAL A 34 -2.66 -4.37 12.06
C VAL A 34 -1.97 -3.23 12.82
N HIS A 35 -1.79 -2.07 12.19
CA HIS A 35 -1.19 -0.91 12.85
C HIS A 35 -2.23 -0.21 13.74
N PRO A 36 -1.97 0.00 15.05
CA PRO A 36 -2.95 0.58 15.98
C PRO A 36 -3.55 1.92 15.54
N SER A 37 -2.72 2.87 15.10
CA SER A 37 -3.20 4.17 14.60
C SER A 37 -4.13 4.06 13.39
N LEU A 38 -3.90 3.07 12.51
CA LEU A 38 -4.70 2.88 11.31
C LEU A 38 -6.00 2.14 11.62
N MET A 39 -5.99 1.21 12.58
CA MET A 39 -7.21 0.59 13.11
C MET A 39 -8.12 1.63 13.78
N ALA A 40 -7.57 2.52 14.62
CA ALA A 40 -8.33 3.60 15.24
C ALA A 40 -8.93 4.56 14.19
N LEU A 41 -8.17 4.86 13.14
CA LEU A 41 -8.68 5.65 12.01
C LEU A 41 -9.79 4.92 11.25
N LYS A 42 -9.63 3.61 11.00
CA LYS A 42 -10.64 2.77 10.36
C LYS A 42 -11.96 2.81 11.11
N GLU A 43 -11.93 2.62 12.44
CA GLU A 43 -13.11 2.69 13.31
C GLU A 43 -13.80 4.06 13.23
N LYS A 44 -13.00 5.14 13.32
CA LYS A 44 -13.53 6.51 13.21
C LYS A 44 -14.22 6.75 11.87
N ILE A 45 -13.61 6.30 10.77
CA ILE A 45 -14.20 6.39 9.44
C ILE A 45 -15.51 5.59 9.43
N GLU A 46 -15.53 4.32 9.82
CA GLU A 46 -16.74 3.47 9.79
C GLU A 46 -17.91 4.03 10.63
N GLN A 47 -17.62 4.70 11.73
CA GLN A 47 -18.61 5.36 12.58
C GLN A 47 -19.13 6.67 12.01
N ASP A 48 -18.36 7.37 11.18
CA ASP A 48 -18.80 8.60 10.52
C ASP A 48 -19.90 8.30 9.49
N LYS A 49 -21.12 8.77 9.78
CA LYS A 49 -22.32 8.62 8.95
C LYS A 49 -22.66 9.87 8.13
N SER A 50 -21.78 10.87 8.10
CA SER A 50 -22.03 12.11 7.33
C SER A 50 -22.08 11.90 5.82
N GLY A 51 -21.56 10.77 5.32
CA GLY A 51 -21.43 10.52 3.89
C GLY A 51 -20.38 11.40 3.20
N LYS A 52 -19.56 12.12 3.97
CA LYS A 52 -18.48 12.95 3.41
C LYS A 52 -17.37 12.08 2.81
N GLN A 53 -16.72 12.61 1.78
CA GLN A 53 -15.41 12.13 1.35
C GLN A 53 -14.31 12.85 2.15
N TYR A 54 -13.31 12.10 2.58
CA TYR A 54 -12.09 12.62 3.20
C TYR A 54 -11.12 13.15 2.14
N ASP A 55 -10.44 14.26 2.41
CA ASP A 55 -9.33 14.74 1.56
C ASP A 55 -8.02 14.13 2.05
N VAL A 56 -7.35 13.36 1.19
CA VAL A 56 -6.17 12.60 1.55
C VAL A 56 -4.98 12.96 0.66
N LEU A 57 -3.85 13.23 1.28
CA LEU A 57 -2.56 13.37 0.60
C LEU A 57 -1.66 12.24 1.07
N LEU A 58 -1.12 11.46 0.13
CA LEU A 58 -0.12 10.43 0.37
C LEU A 58 1.18 10.84 -0.33
N THR A 59 2.25 11.03 0.42
CA THR A 59 3.59 11.22 -0.13
C THR A 59 4.52 10.20 0.47
N TYR A 60 5.14 9.37 -0.38
CA TYR A 60 6.15 8.42 0.06
C TYR A 60 7.38 8.45 -0.84
N VAL A 61 8.48 8.93 -0.28
CA VAL A 61 9.77 8.99 -0.93
C VAL A 61 10.72 8.11 -0.13
N THR A 62 11.28 7.09 -0.75
CA THR A 62 12.24 6.19 -0.09
C THR A 62 13.44 6.00 -1.00
N SER A 63 14.49 6.79 -0.74
CA SER A 63 15.68 6.84 -1.59
C SER A 63 16.27 5.44 -1.79
N ARG A 64 16.60 5.13 -3.04
CA ARG A 64 17.29 3.90 -3.43
C ARG A 64 18.53 4.25 -4.25
N GLY A 65 19.65 3.62 -3.89
CA GLY A 65 20.89 3.73 -4.65
C GLY A 65 20.81 3.00 -6.00
N PRO A 66 21.83 3.15 -6.86
CA PRO A 66 21.87 2.58 -8.22
C PRO A 66 21.57 1.07 -8.27
N TRP A 67 21.97 0.32 -7.24
CA TRP A 67 21.75 -1.13 -7.12
C TRP A 67 20.27 -1.53 -7.27
N TYR A 68 19.33 -0.66 -6.86
CA TYR A 68 17.90 -0.96 -6.93
C TYR A 68 17.45 -1.11 -8.39
N HIS A 69 17.92 -0.22 -9.26
CA HIS A 69 17.57 -0.19 -10.68
C HIS A 69 18.25 -1.31 -11.48
N THR A 70 19.42 -1.77 -11.05
CA THR A 70 20.11 -2.92 -11.67
C THR A 70 19.62 -4.27 -11.15
N SER A 71 18.83 -4.29 -10.07
CA SER A 71 18.23 -5.50 -9.53
C SER A 71 16.89 -5.85 -10.19
N TRP A 72 16.29 -6.97 -9.82
CA TRP A 72 14.94 -7.32 -10.27
C TRP A 72 13.88 -6.25 -9.92
N LYS A 73 14.12 -5.43 -8.89
CA LYS A 73 13.24 -4.33 -8.46
C LYS A 73 13.18 -3.17 -9.46
N GLY A 74 14.16 -3.07 -10.36
CA GLY A 74 14.16 -2.11 -11.47
C GLY A 74 13.51 -2.64 -12.75
N SER A 75 13.23 -3.94 -12.83
CA SER A 75 12.56 -4.56 -13.98
C SER A 75 11.05 -4.45 -13.82
N LEU A 76 10.38 -3.76 -14.76
CA LEU A 76 8.93 -3.57 -14.73
C LEU A 76 8.19 -4.91 -14.69
N ASP A 77 8.55 -5.85 -15.57
CA ASP A 77 7.91 -7.17 -15.67
C ASP A 77 8.05 -8.02 -14.41
N LYS A 78 9.09 -7.79 -13.60
CA LYS A 78 9.36 -8.54 -12.36
C LYS A 78 8.86 -7.87 -11.09
N SER A 79 8.67 -6.55 -11.12
CA SER A 79 8.38 -5.76 -9.92
C SER A 79 7.03 -5.05 -9.96
N GLY A 80 6.44 -4.91 -11.16
CA GLY A 80 5.30 -4.03 -11.41
C GLY A 80 5.62 -2.54 -11.26
N GLY A 81 6.89 -2.16 -11.18
CA GLY A 81 7.33 -0.76 -11.08
C GLY A 81 7.13 -0.16 -9.69
N VAL A 82 7.21 1.18 -9.60
CA VAL A 82 7.18 1.91 -8.32
C VAL A 82 5.83 1.74 -7.61
N ALA A 83 4.70 1.86 -8.32
CA ALA A 83 3.37 1.70 -7.73
C ALA A 83 3.16 0.32 -7.09
N THR A 84 3.62 -0.75 -7.73
CA THR A 84 3.44 -2.11 -7.23
C THR A 84 4.51 -2.50 -6.20
N ASN A 85 5.80 -2.35 -6.50
CA ASN A 85 6.84 -2.80 -5.59
C ASN A 85 6.92 -1.94 -4.31
N ILE A 86 6.71 -0.63 -4.46
CA ILE A 86 6.79 0.34 -3.36
C ILE A 86 5.40 0.70 -2.86
N GLY A 87 4.47 1.10 -3.73
CA GLY A 87 3.18 1.66 -3.35
C GLY A 87 2.14 0.69 -2.82
N ILE A 88 2.23 -0.62 -3.09
CA ILE A 88 1.10 -1.56 -2.93
C ILE A 88 0.50 -1.58 -1.53
N HIS A 89 1.32 -1.51 -0.49
CA HIS A 89 0.87 -1.49 0.90
C HIS A 89 0.12 -0.20 1.27
N PHE A 90 0.37 0.92 0.60
CA PHE A 90 -0.41 2.13 0.79
C PHE A 90 -1.74 2.06 0.05
N PHE A 91 -1.75 1.54 -1.18
CA PHE A 91 -3.00 1.36 -1.92
C PHE A 91 -3.93 0.36 -1.22
N ASP A 92 -3.37 -0.72 -0.66
CA ASP A 92 -4.06 -1.61 0.27
C ASP A 92 -4.74 -0.83 1.41
N MET A 93 -3.93 -0.08 2.15
CA MET A 93 -4.37 0.65 3.32
C MET A 93 -5.46 1.67 2.97
N LEU A 94 -5.28 2.43 1.88
CA LEU A 94 -6.25 3.42 1.43
C LEU A 94 -7.59 2.77 1.11
N GLN A 95 -7.60 1.66 0.39
CA GLN A 95 -8.82 0.94 0.05
C GLN A 95 -9.47 0.30 1.26
N TRP A 96 -8.67 -0.28 2.17
CA TRP A 96 -9.15 -0.82 3.43
C TRP A 96 -9.83 0.26 4.29
N LEU A 97 -9.26 1.47 4.33
CA LEU A 97 -9.81 2.61 5.06
C LEU A 97 -11.06 3.19 4.39
N PHE A 98 -11.00 3.44 3.07
CA PHE A 98 -11.93 4.32 2.37
C PHE A 98 -12.90 3.61 1.41
N GLY A 99 -12.82 2.29 1.29
CA GLY A 99 -13.75 1.50 0.48
C GLY A 99 -13.27 1.30 -0.95
N LYS A 100 -14.19 0.97 -1.85
CA LYS A 100 -13.86 0.66 -3.25
C LYS A 100 -13.41 1.92 -4.01
N PRO A 101 -12.45 1.81 -4.93
CA PRO A 101 -12.09 2.89 -5.83
C PRO A 101 -13.11 3.02 -6.97
N ASP A 102 -13.58 4.25 -7.18
CA ASP A 102 -14.53 4.65 -8.22
C ASP A 102 -13.83 5.22 -9.45
N ALA A 103 -12.71 5.93 -9.26
CA ALA A 103 -11.91 6.47 -10.36
C ALA A 103 -10.41 6.47 -10.04
N VAL A 104 -9.59 6.20 -11.05
CA VAL A 104 -8.12 6.25 -10.97
C VAL A 104 -7.59 7.12 -12.10
N LYS A 105 -6.68 8.03 -11.78
CA LYS A 105 -5.97 8.88 -12.75
C LYS A 105 -4.48 8.86 -12.43
N VAL A 106 -3.66 8.62 -13.44
CA VAL A 106 -2.20 8.74 -13.34
C VAL A 106 -1.80 10.08 -13.94
N TYR A 107 -1.06 10.88 -13.17
CA TYR A 107 -0.56 12.18 -13.62
C TYR A 107 0.89 12.11 -14.09
N ARG A 108 1.71 11.26 -13.46
CA ARG A 108 3.11 11.03 -13.83
C ARG A 108 3.43 9.55 -13.70
N SER A 109 4.11 8.98 -14.69
CA SER A 109 4.61 7.60 -14.67
C SER A 109 6.04 7.56 -15.20
N GLU A 110 7.01 7.47 -14.29
CA GLU A 110 8.42 7.43 -14.61
C GLU A 110 9.10 6.26 -13.88
N PRO A 111 10.28 5.81 -14.34
CA PRO A 111 10.97 4.67 -13.72
C PRO A 111 11.27 4.82 -12.22
N LYS A 112 11.40 6.06 -11.74
CA LYS A 112 11.75 6.36 -10.34
C LYS A 112 10.62 6.96 -9.52
N SER A 113 9.58 7.47 -10.17
CA SER A 113 8.51 8.18 -9.48
C SER A 113 7.19 8.05 -10.21
N MET A 114 6.10 8.03 -9.46
CA MET A 114 4.76 7.97 -10.02
C MET A 114 3.82 8.81 -9.15
N SER A 115 2.85 9.46 -9.78
CA SER A 115 1.85 10.24 -9.08
C SER A 115 0.50 10.13 -9.74
N GLY A 116 -0.54 10.43 -8.97
CA GLY A 116 -1.89 10.35 -9.47
C GLY A 116 -2.93 10.71 -8.44
N PHE A 117 -4.13 10.27 -8.76
CA PHE A 117 -5.33 10.47 -7.99
C PHE A 117 -6.16 9.19 -7.98
N VAL A 118 -6.73 8.86 -6.82
CA VAL A 118 -7.74 7.81 -6.69
C VAL A 118 -8.92 8.39 -5.93
N GLU A 119 -10.11 8.26 -6.51
CA GLU A 119 -11.36 8.49 -5.82
C GLU A 119 -11.86 7.16 -5.29
N PHE A 120 -12.04 7.08 -3.98
CA PHE A 120 -12.69 6.00 -3.26
C PHE A 120 -14.09 6.45 -2.83
N GLU A 121 -14.94 5.49 -2.51
CA GLU A 121 -16.28 5.71 -1.95
C GLU A 121 -16.28 6.78 -0.85
N ARG A 122 -15.22 6.79 -0.01
CA ARG A 122 -15.11 7.68 1.14
C ARG A 122 -13.93 8.64 1.09
N ALA A 123 -13.14 8.70 0.03
CA ALA A 123 -11.99 9.61 0.01
C ALA A 123 -11.56 10.04 -1.38
N GLN A 124 -11.02 11.24 -1.46
CA GLN A 124 -10.29 11.76 -2.61
C GLN A 124 -8.81 11.75 -2.26
N VAL A 125 -8.03 10.91 -2.93
CA VAL A 125 -6.63 10.67 -2.59
C VAL A 125 -5.74 11.18 -3.70
N ARG A 126 -4.90 12.17 -3.39
CA ARG A 126 -3.76 12.55 -4.24
C ARG A 126 -2.51 11.86 -3.70
N TRP A 127 -1.75 11.23 -4.58
CA TRP A 127 -0.62 10.41 -4.16
C TRP A 127 0.64 10.67 -4.98
N PHE A 128 1.79 10.58 -4.32
CA PHE A 128 3.12 10.68 -4.90
C PHE A 128 4.03 9.61 -4.30
N LEU A 129 4.67 8.82 -5.16
CA LEU A 129 5.62 7.77 -4.80
C LEU A 129 6.95 8.03 -5.50
N SER A 130 8.07 7.95 -4.79
CA SER A 130 9.39 8.07 -5.40
C SER A 130 10.46 7.22 -4.72
N VAL A 131 11.42 6.76 -5.50
CA VAL A 131 12.69 6.19 -5.04
C VAL A 131 13.90 7.08 -5.33
N ASP A 132 13.68 8.25 -5.94
CA ASP A 132 14.72 9.25 -6.18
C ASP A 132 14.97 10.07 -4.90
N GLU A 133 16.24 10.30 -4.58
CA GLU A 133 16.60 11.13 -3.42
C GLU A 133 16.34 12.61 -3.63
N ASN A 134 16.30 13.07 -4.89
CA ASN A 134 16.04 14.46 -5.22
C ASN A 134 14.59 14.88 -4.94
N ASP A 135 13.69 13.91 -4.75
CA ASP A 135 12.30 14.15 -4.40
C ASP A 135 12.07 14.26 -2.88
N LEU A 136 13.12 14.14 -2.04
CA LEU A 136 12.99 14.33 -0.59
C LEU A 136 12.66 15.79 -0.26
N PRO A 137 11.54 16.09 0.42
CA PRO A 137 11.14 17.47 0.68
C PRO A 137 11.93 18.13 1.81
N VAL A 138 12.64 17.34 2.62
CA VAL A 138 13.42 17.80 3.77
C VAL A 138 14.77 17.10 3.79
N ALA A 139 15.77 17.80 4.35
CA ALA A 139 17.06 17.19 4.63
C ALA A 139 16.88 16.11 5.71
N ILE A 140 17.36 14.89 5.42
CA ILE A 140 17.34 13.78 6.37
C ILE A 140 18.66 13.79 7.15
N GLU A 141 18.56 13.63 8.47
CA GLU A 141 19.73 13.60 9.35
C GLU A 141 20.75 12.52 8.95
N PRO A 142 22.06 12.78 9.07
CA PRO A 142 23.09 11.78 8.85
C PRO A 142 22.83 10.52 9.70
N GLY A 143 22.89 9.35 9.07
CA GLY A 143 22.69 8.05 9.74
C GLY A 143 21.22 7.61 9.88
N LYS A 144 20.25 8.46 9.50
CA LYS A 144 18.84 8.03 9.39
C LYS A 144 18.54 7.49 7.98
N PRO A 145 17.56 6.58 7.85
CA PRO A 145 17.09 6.15 6.54
C PRO A 145 16.60 7.36 5.73
N LYS A 146 17.09 7.50 4.49
CA LYS A 146 16.65 8.53 3.53
C LYS A 146 15.22 8.26 3.04
N THR A 147 14.25 8.41 3.93
CA THR A 147 12.83 8.15 3.67
C THR A 147 11.99 9.28 4.24
N TYR A 148 11.09 9.79 3.42
CA TYR A 148 10.02 10.69 3.80
C TYR A 148 8.69 9.97 3.57
N ARG A 149 7.83 9.97 4.58
CA ARG A 149 6.50 9.39 4.52
C ARG A 149 5.55 10.36 5.20
N SER A 150 4.52 10.77 4.47
CA SER A 150 3.45 11.60 5.00
C SER A 150 2.12 11.11 4.47
N ILE A 151 1.14 11.02 5.35
CA ILE A 151 -0.26 10.83 4.98
C ILE A 151 -1.09 11.80 5.81
N THR A 152 -1.78 12.72 5.13
CA THR A 152 -2.72 13.62 5.79
C THR A 152 -4.14 13.23 5.46
N VAL A 153 -5.05 13.30 6.44
CA VAL A 153 -6.50 13.16 6.27
C VAL A 153 -7.19 14.42 6.77
N ASP A 154 -7.92 15.09 5.90
CA ASP A 154 -8.51 16.42 6.14
C ASP A 154 -7.46 17.42 6.69
N GLY A 155 -6.23 17.36 6.15
CA GLY A 155 -5.11 18.20 6.57
C GLY A 155 -4.40 17.78 7.87
N ASN A 156 -4.87 16.73 8.56
CA ASN A 156 -4.24 16.21 9.78
C ASN A 156 -3.28 15.07 9.44
N GLU A 157 -2.02 15.16 9.87
CA GLU A 157 -1.03 14.10 9.69
C GLU A 157 -1.42 12.85 10.49
N ILE A 158 -1.33 11.68 9.86
CA ILE A 158 -1.43 10.39 10.55
C ILE A 158 -0.03 9.98 10.97
N GLU A 159 0.21 9.93 12.28
CA GLU A 159 1.45 9.36 12.80
C GLU A 159 1.38 7.83 12.84
N PHE A 160 2.12 7.19 11.93
CA PHE A 160 2.34 5.74 11.90
C PHE A 160 3.77 5.39 11.46
N SER A 161 4.71 6.34 11.59
CA SER A 161 6.12 6.11 11.34
C SER A 161 6.78 5.38 12.52
N GLY A 162 6.33 5.69 13.75
CA GLY A 162 6.63 4.92 14.96
C GLY A 162 5.72 3.69 15.08
N GLY A 163 6.30 2.49 15.29
CA GLY A 163 5.52 1.26 15.46
C GLY A 163 5.65 0.24 14.31
N PHE A 164 6.57 0.44 13.36
CA PHE A 164 6.89 -0.56 12.33
C PHE A 164 7.56 -1.83 12.89
N THR A 165 8.09 -1.75 14.11
CA THR A 165 8.66 -2.90 14.80
C THR A 165 7.54 -3.88 15.15
N ASP A 166 7.69 -5.12 14.69
CA ASP A 166 6.84 -6.28 15.03
C ASP A 166 5.47 -6.41 14.33
N LEU A 167 5.12 -5.55 13.37
CA LEU A 167 3.86 -5.73 12.62
C LEU A 167 3.83 -7.06 11.84
N HIS A 168 4.98 -7.57 11.39
CA HIS A 168 5.06 -8.89 10.77
C HIS A 168 4.66 -9.98 11.77
N THR A 169 5.22 -9.95 12.99
CA THR A 169 4.85 -10.88 14.07
C THR A 169 3.35 -10.87 14.30
N ARG A 170 2.73 -9.68 14.35
CA ARG A 170 1.27 -9.55 14.48
C ARG A 170 0.49 -10.18 13.32
N VAL A 171 0.93 -10.00 12.08
CA VAL A 171 0.30 -10.67 10.92
C VAL A 171 0.41 -12.19 11.02
N TYR A 172 1.55 -12.72 11.45
CA TYR A 172 1.72 -14.16 11.67
C TYR A 172 0.81 -14.67 12.80
N GLU A 173 0.73 -13.97 13.93
CA GLU A 173 -0.21 -14.30 15.01
C GLU A 173 -1.66 -14.34 14.54
N GLN A 174 -2.11 -13.34 13.78
CA GLN A 174 -3.46 -13.31 13.20
C GLN A 174 -3.69 -14.48 12.23
N THR A 175 -2.71 -14.78 11.39
CA THR A 175 -2.79 -15.86 10.40
C THR A 175 -2.89 -17.23 11.08
N LEU A 176 -2.09 -17.48 12.12
CA LEU A 176 -2.13 -18.72 12.90
C LEU A 176 -3.43 -18.84 13.72
N ALA A 177 -4.07 -17.72 14.06
CA ALA A 177 -5.39 -17.69 14.70
C ALA A 177 -6.56 -17.85 13.72
N GLY A 178 -6.32 -17.97 12.41
CA GLY A 178 -7.36 -18.09 11.38
C GLY A 178 -7.91 -16.77 10.84
N ASN A 179 -7.31 -15.63 11.24
CA ASN A 179 -7.67 -14.27 10.80
C ASN A 179 -6.63 -13.69 9.83
N GLY A 180 -5.97 -14.54 9.04
CA GLY A 180 -4.98 -14.11 8.06
C GLY A 180 -5.63 -13.39 6.86
N PHE A 181 -4.86 -12.51 6.20
CA PHE A 181 -5.33 -11.80 5.02
C PHE A 181 -5.22 -12.69 3.77
N GLY A 182 -6.35 -13.00 3.14
CA GLY A 182 -6.47 -13.99 2.06
C GLY A 182 -6.40 -13.40 0.65
N LEU A 183 -6.82 -14.20 -0.33
CA LEU A 183 -6.90 -13.78 -1.74
C LEU A 183 -7.83 -12.60 -1.95
N ASP A 184 -8.98 -12.57 -1.28
CA ASP A 184 -9.96 -11.47 -1.41
C ASP A 184 -9.42 -10.15 -0.85
N ASP A 185 -8.69 -10.21 0.27
CA ASP A 185 -8.00 -9.04 0.83
C ASP A 185 -6.97 -8.47 -0.14
N ALA A 186 -6.29 -9.35 -0.88
CA ALA A 186 -5.24 -8.99 -1.84
C ALA A 186 -5.79 -8.61 -3.24
N ARG A 187 -7.00 -9.05 -3.61
CA ARG A 187 -7.62 -8.75 -4.92
C ARG A 187 -7.86 -7.26 -5.12
N LEU A 188 -8.12 -6.58 -4.03
CA LEU A 188 -8.37 -5.16 -3.91
C LEU A 188 -7.15 -4.32 -4.43
N LEU A 189 -5.92 -4.86 -4.38
CA LEU A 189 -4.65 -4.16 -4.55
C LEU A 189 -4.28 -3.60 -5.94
N LEU A 190 -4.94 -3.99 -7.04
CA LEU A 190 -4.34 -3.90 -8.39
C LEU A 190 -4.94 -2.81 -9.29
N LEU A 191 -4.93 -1.58 -8.79
CA LEU A 191 -5.57 -0.40 -9.42
C LEU A 191 -4.90 0.16 -10.69
N PHE A 192 -3.68 -0.28 -11.02
CA PHE A 192 -2.84 0.39 -12.02
C PHE A 192 -2.43 -0.49 -13.22
N HIS A 193 -3.10 -1.63 -13.42
CA HIS A 193 -2.83 -2.54 -14.55
C HIS A 193 -3.84 -2.35 -15.70
N GLY A 194 -3.99 -1.10 -16.17
CA GLY A 194 -4.83 -0.71 -17.30
C GLY A 194 -4.07 0.14 -18.31
#